data_AF-A0A3P7RB40-F1
#
_entry.id   AF-A0A3P7RB40-F1
#
_cell.length_a   1.000
_cell.length_b   1.000
_cell.length_c   1.000
_cell.angle_alpha   90.00
_cell.angle_beta   90.00
_cell.angle_gamma   90.00
#
_symmetry.space_group_name_H-M   'P 1'
#
loop_
_entity.id
_entity.type
_entity.pdbx_description
1 polymer ?
#
loop_
_entity_poly.entity_id
_entity_poly.type
_entity_poly.pdbx_seq_one_letter_code
_entity_poly.pdbx_strand_id
1 'polypeptide(L)'
;MPLGKLSKSQIRQAYGVLGELSKLLSTKPSKSEKDVASRHTALLSNSTHFYTLIPHDFGLKAPPLLDSLDVIKTKSRMLEDLLEMEVAYSLMKTDDRDVNPLDDHYAKLHNRIQVC
;
A
#
# COMPACT_ATOMS: atom_id res chain seq x y z
N MET A 1 -5.31 9.62 6.38
CA MET A 1 -6.22 9.86 5.24
C MET A 1 -7.51 9.07 5.44
N PRO A 2 -8.70 9.60 5.08
CA PRO A 2 -9.91 8.79 5.09
C PRO A 2 -9.81 7.71 4.01
N LEU A 3 -9.96 6.44 4.42
CA LEU A 3 -9.72 5.24 3.60
C LEU A 3 -10.60 5.15 2.34
N GLY A 4 -11.72 5.87 2.30
CA GLY A 4 -12.68 5.83 1.19
C GLY A 4 -12.27 6.51 -0.12
N LYS A 5 -11.05 7.09 -0.22
CA LYS A 5 -10.58 7.76 -1.46
C LYS A 5 -9.59 6.96 -2.29
N LEU A 6 -9.03 5.87 -1.78
CA LEU A 6 -8.07 5.05 -2.53
C LEU A 6 -8.77 3.82 -3.12
N SER A 7 -8.75 3.69 -4.44
CA SER A 7 -9.38 2.52 -5.09
C SER A 7 -8.50 1.28 -5.00
N LYS A 8 -9.11 0.09 -4.98
CA LYS A 8 -8.37 -1.20 -5.09
C LYS A 8 -7.48 -1.25 -6.33
N SER A 9 -7.91 -0.61 -7.42
CA SER A 9 -7.12 -0.51 -8.66
C SER A 9 -5.84 0.29 -8.45
N GLN A 10 -5.91 1.41 -7.75
CA GLN A 10 -4.77 2.28 -7.45
C GLN A 10 -3.76 1.57 -6.54
N ILE A 11 -4.24 0.80 -5.55
CA ILE A 11 -3.37 -0.05 -4.71
C ILE A 11 -2.65 -1.10 -5.56
N ARG A 12 -3.36 -1.79 -6.46
CA ARG A 12 -2.74 -2.78 -7.38
C ARG A 12 -1.70 -2.15 -8.31
N GLN A 13 -1.96 -0.95 -8.82
CA GLN A 13 -0.99 -0.21 -9.62
C GLN A 13 0.27 0.11 -8.81
N ALA A 14 0.11 0.54 -7.55
CA ALA A 14 1.24 0.82 -6.67
C ALA A 14 2.07 -0.44 -6.37
N TYR A 15 1.45 -1.61 -6.21
CA TYR A 15 2.18 -2.89 -6.14
C TYR A 15 3.00 -3.17 -7.40
N GLY A 16 2.45 -2.86 -8.57
CA GLY A 16 3.19 -2.96 -9.85
C GLY A 16 4.48 -2.16 -9.82
N VAL A 17 4.39 -0.89 -9.42
CA VAL A 17 5.55 0.01 -9.28
C VAL A 17 6.58 -0.51 -8.27
N LEU A 18 6.13 -0.99 -7.11
CA LEU A 18 7.03 -1.61 -6.11
C LEU A 18 7.72 -2.88 -6.67
N GLY A 19 7.01 -3.66 -7.50
CA GLY A 19 7.57 -4.81 -8.19
C GLY A 19 8.67 -4.44 -9.20
N GLU A 20 8.46 -3.35 -9.96
CA GLU A 20 9.48 -2.82 -10.87
C GLU A 20 10.71 -2.32 -10.11
N LEU A 21 10.52 -1.57 -9.02
CA LEU A 21 11.60 -1.13 -8.14
C LEU A 21 12.38 -2.31 -7.56
N SER A 22 11.69 -3.36 -7.11
CA SER A 22 12.34 -4.56 -6.57
C SER A 22 13.22 -5.25 -7.60
N LYS A 23 12.75 -5.36 -8.85
CA LYS A 23 13.54 -5.90 -9.97
C LYS A 23 14.75 -5.01 -10.26
N LEU A 24 14.58 -3.70 -10.31
CA LEU A 24 15.68 -2.74 -10.53
C LEU A 24 16.76 -2.84 -9.45
N LEU A 25 16.38 -3.03 -8.19
CA LEU A 25 17.32 -3.17 -7.08
C LEU A 25 17.99 -4.54 -7.00
N SER A 26 17.29 -5.60 -7.41
CA SER A 26 17.81 -6.98 -7.39
C SER A 26 18.76 -7.28 -8.55
N THR A 27 18.72 -6.49 -9.62
CA THR A 27 19.68 -6.61 -10.73
C THR A 27 21.06 -6.10 -10.32
N LYS A 28 22.11 -6.83 -10.69
CA LYS A 28 23.50 -6.40 -10.43
C LYS A 28 23.75 -5.06 -11.11
N PRO A 29 24.34 -4.07 -10.41
CA PRO A 29 24.69 -2.81 -11.03
C PRO A 29 25.69 -3.06 -12.17
N SER A 30 25.38 -2.54 -13.35
CA SER A 30 26.32 -2.55 -14.48
C SER A 30 27.51 -1.66 -14.15
N LYS A 31 28.67 -1.97 -14.76
CA LYS A 31 29.94 -1.24 -14.54
C LYS A 31 30.06 0.04 -15.38
N SER A 32 29.14 0.26 -16.32
CA SER A 32 29.13 1.44 -17.18
C SER A 32 28.47 2.62 -16.48
N GLU A 33 29.10 3.79 -16.49
CA GLU A 33 28.54 5.02 -15.92
C GLU A 33 27.17 5.38 -16.51
N LYS A 34 26.95 5.12 -17.80
CA LYS A 34 25.66 5.34 -18.48
C LYS A 34 24.55 4.48 -17.88
N ASP A 35 24.86 3.24 -17.53
CA ASP A 35 23.87 2.31 -16.97
C ASP A 35 23.55 2.66 -15.51
N VAL A 36 24.54 3.13 -14.75
CA VAL A 36 24.34 3.62 -13.38
C VAL A 36 23.42 4.85 -13.37
N ALA A 37 23.68 5.83 -14.25
CA ALA A 37 22.84 7.02 -14.39
C ALA A 37 21.41 6.67 -14.82
N SER A 38 21.26 5.76 -15.79
CA SER A 38 19.96 5.26 -16.23
C SER A 38 19.19 4.59 -15.09
N ARG A 39 19.85 3.76 -14.29
CA ARG A 39 19.23 3.08 -13.16
C ARG A 39 18.77 4.05 -12.07
N HIS A 40 19.58 5.07 -11.77
CA HIS A 40 19.20 6.11 -10.81
C HIS A 40 17.95 6.87 -11.27
N THR A 41 17.89 7.28 -12.55
CA THR A 41 16.71 7.94 -13.13
C THR A 41 15.47 7.04 -13.06
N ALA A 42 15.63 5.74 -13.33
CA ALA A 42 14.54 4.77 -13.23
C ALA A 42 14.02 4.62 -11.80
N LEU A 43 14.92 4.58 -10.79
CA LEU A 43 14.54 4.55 -9.37
C LEU A 43 13.78 5.82 -8.97
N LEU A 44 14.27 7.00 -9.39
CA LEU A 44 13.64 8.28 -9.09
C LEU A 44 12.24 8.39 -9.71
N SER A 45 12.11 8.04 -10.98
CA SER A 45 10.84 8.05 -11.71
C SER A 45 9.82 7.12 -11.04
N ASN A 46 10.20 5.87 -10.76
CA ASN A 46 9.32 4.92 -10.11
C ASN A 46 8.95 5.32 -8.68
N SER A 47 9.89 5.87 -7.91
CA SER A 47 9.59 6.40 -6.56
C SER A 47 8.58 7.55 -6.61
N THR A 48 8.76 8.48 -7.54
CA THR A 48 7.84 9.60 -7.76
C THR A 48 6.46 9.12 -8.20
N HIS A 49 6.41 8.13 -9.10
CA HIS A 49 5.17 7.50 -9.54
C HIS A 49 4.43 6.86 -8.35
N PHE A 50 5.14 6.11 -7.50
CA PHE A 50 4.56 5.50 -6.31
C PHE A 50 3.90 6.53 -5.39
N TYR A 51 4.55 7.66 -5.12
CA TYR A 51 3.98 8.72 -4.26
C TYR A 51 2.85 9.52 -4.90
N THR A 52 2.74 9.48 -6.23
CA THR A 52 1.60 10.04 -6.95
C THR A 52 0.39 9.10 -6.85
N LEU A 53 0.62 7.78 -6.94
CA LEU A 53 -0.42 6.78 -6.75
C LEU A 53 -0.86 6.66 -5.29
N ILE A 54 0.08 6.74 -4.35
CA ILE A 54 -0.20 6.61 -2.92
C ILE A 54 0.20 7.93 -2.28
N PRO A 55 -0.75 8.84 -2.00
CA PRO A 55 -0.39 10.10 -1.39
C PRO A 55 0.21 9.82 0.00
N HIS A 56 1.25 10.56 0.34
CA HIS A 56 1.98 10.44 1.59
C HIS A 56 2.17 11.83 2.17
N ASP A 57 2.16 11.92 3.50
CA ASP A 57 2.53 13.14 4.18
C ASP A 57 4.01 13.10 4.54
N PHE A 58 4.78 14.01 3.94
CA PHE A 58 6.20 14.21 4.24
C PHE A 58 6.45 15.55 4.96
N GLY A 59 5.40 16.31 5.29
CA GLY A 59 5.50 17.69 5.76
C GLY A 59 6.25 18.57 4.75
N LEU A 60 7.28 19.26 5.21
CA LEU A 60 8.14 20.12 4.38
C LEU A 60 9.32 19.39 3.73
N LYS A 61 9.48 18.08 3.99
CA LYS A 61 10.60 17.29 3.47
C LYS A 61 10.26 16.74 2.10
N ALA A 62 11.29 16.58 1.27
CA ALA A 62 11.14 15.88 0.00
C ALA A 62 10.79 14.39 0.24
N PRO A 63 9.95 13.78 -0.61
CA PRO A 63 9.68 12.35 -0.56
C PRO A 63 10.99 11.55 -0.67
N PRO A 64 11.22 10.54 0.20
CA PRO A 64 12.43 9.75 0.18
C PRO A 64 12.45 8.79 -1.01
N LEU A 65 13.64 8.53 -1.57
CA LEU A 65 13.80 7.58 -2.65
C LEU A 65 13.53 6.13 -2.18
N LEU A 66 12.92 5.31 -3.02
CA LEU A 66 12.69 3.88 -2.76
C LEU A 66 13.86 3.07 -3.32
N ASP A 67 15.01 3.12 -2.64
CA ASP A 67 16.30 2.62 -3.14
C ASP A 67 16.82 1.34 -2.45
N SER A 68 16.05 0.78 -1.51
CA SER A 68 16.41 -0.45 -0.82
C SER A 68 15.25 -1.45 -0.78
N LEU A 69 15.60 -2.73 -0.78
CA LEU A 69 14.60 -3.81 -0.70
C LEU A 69 13.80 -3.77 0.61
N ASP A 70 14.39 -3.29 1.70
CA ASP A 70 13.70 -3.18 3.00
C ASP A 70 12.68 -2.05 3.00
N VAL A 71 12.98 -0.92 2.35
CA VAL A 71 12.01 0.15 2.12
C VAL A 71 10.86 -0.36 1.26
N ILE A 72 11.14 -1.10 0.18
CA ILE A 72 10.10 -1.71 -0.67
C ILE A 72 9.21 -2.66 0.14
N LYS A 73 9.80 -3.58 0.92
CA LYS A 73 9.03 -4.50 1.78
C LYS A 73 8.13 -3.75 2.75
N THR A 74 8.64 -2.68 3.36
CA THR A 74 7.87 -1.84 4.28
C THR A 74 6.68 -1.19 3.57
N LYS A 75 6.90 -0.68 2.34
CA LYS A 75 5.82 -0.11 1.52
C LYS A 75 4.82 -1.15 1.03
N SER A 76 5.26 -2.36 0.70
CA SER A 76 4.36 -3.46 0.36
C SER A 76 3.45 -3.80 1.53
N ARG A 77 4.01 -3.97 2.74
CA ARG A 77 3.22 -4.23 3.95
C ARG A 77 2.19 -3.13 4.22
N MET A 78 2.58 -1.87 4.06
CA MET A 78 1.65 -0.75 4.17
C MET A 78 0.47 -0.87 3.18
N LEU A 79 0.69 -1.34 1.94
CA LEU A 79 -0.39 -1.57 1.00
C LEU A 79 -1.28 -2.76 1.38
N GLU A 80 -0.72 -3.81 2.01
CA GLU A 80 -1.47 -4.95 2.56
C GLU A 80 -2.40 -4.48 3.68
N ASP A 81 -1.85 -3.74 4.64
CA ASP A 81 -2.60 -3.18 5.77
C ASP A 81 -3.77 -2.31 5.27
N LEU A 82 -3.55 -1.49 4.24
CA LEU A 82 -4.61 -0.65 3.65
C LEU A 82 -5.74 -1.48 3.02
N LEU A 83 -5.43 -2.62 2.40
CA LEU A 83 -6.44 -3.53 1.86
C LEU A 83 -7.23 -4.23 2.97
N GLU A 84 -6.54 -4.68 4.02
CA GLU A 84 -7.18 -5.34 5.16
C GLU A 84 -8.12 -4.37 5.90
N MET A 85 -7.68 -3.12 6.09
CA MET A 85 -8.53 -2.07 6.65
C MET A 85 -9.78 -1.85 5.79
N GLU A 86 -9.65 -1.78 4.45
CA GLU A 86 -10.82 -1.61 3.57
C GLU A 86 -11.83 -2.75 3.70
N VAL A 87 -11.36 -3.98 3.84
CA VAL A 87 -12.21 -5.15 4.08
C VAL A 87 -12.91 -5.03 5.43
N ALA A 88 -12.16 -4.70 6.49
CA ALA A 88 -12.72 -4.53 7.83
C ALA A 88 -13.79 -3.42 7.87
N TYR A 89 -13.54 -2.26 7.27
CA TYR A 89 -14.51 -1.17 7.19
C TYR A 89 -15.74 -1.53 6.35
N SER A 90 -15.56 -2.31 5.28
CA SER A 90 -16.66 -2.80 4.46
C SER A 90 -17.59 -3.74 5.27
N LEU A 91 -17.02 -4.56 6.18
CA LEU A 91 -17.79 -5.38 7.12
C LEU A 91 -18.48 -4.52 8.20
N MET A 92 -17.83 -3.48 8.70
CA MET A 92 -18.41 -2.59 9.73
C MET A 92 -19.54 -1.69 9.22
N LYS A 93 -19.81 -1.66 7.92
CA LYS A 93 -20.87 -0.81 7.36
C LYS A 93 -22.25 -1.37 7.77
N THR A 94 -22.89 -0.77 8.76
CA THR A 94 -24.25 -1.12 9.21
C THR A 94 -25.29 -0.77 8.16
N ASP A 95 -26.30 -1.63 8.03
CA ASP A 95 -27.55 -1.26 7.36
C ASP A 95 -28.50 -0.62 8.38
N ASP A 96 -29.43 0.24 7.90
CA ASP A 96 -30.53 0.81 8.70
C ASP A 96 -31.55 -0.27 9.07
N ARG A 97 -31.12 -1.22 9.91
CA ARG A 97 -31.95 -2.27 10.49
C ARG A 97 -32.19 -1.93 11.96
N ASP A 98 -33.38 -2.25 12.45
CA ASP A 98 -33.84 -2.04 13.84
C ASP A 98 -33.17 -3.02 14.85
N VAL A 99 -31.89 -3.34 14.62
CA VAL A 99 -31.07 -4.29 15.39
C VAL A 99 -29.95 -3.54 16.09
N ASN A 100 -29.48 -4.07 17.22
CA ASN A 100 -28.32 -3.51 17.90
C ASN A 100 -27.10 -3.54 16.95
N PRO A 101 -26.39 -2.40 16.76
CA PRO A 101 -25.23 -2.34 15.86
C PRO A 101 -24.13 -3.35 16.18
N LEU A 102 -23.95 -3.71 17.46
CA LEU A 102 -22.95 -4.72 17.87
C LEU A 102 -23.35 -6.12 17.41
N ASP A 103 -24.64 -6.46 17.48
CA ASP A 103 -25.15 -7.75 17.04
C ASP A 103 -25.05 -7.89 15.50
N ASP A 104 -25.32 -6.81 14.76
CA ASP A 104 -25.13 -6.77 13.30
C ASP A 104 -23.65 -6.96 12.92
N HIS A 105 -22.73 -6.29 13.60
CA HIS A 105 -21.31 -6.49 13.38
C HIS A 105 -20.86 -7.92 13.70
N TYR A 106 -21.33 -8.49 14.82
CA TYR A 106 -21.00 -9.85 15.20
C TYR A 106 -21.51 -10.87 14.18
N ALA A 107 -22.73 -10.71 13.67
CA ALA A 107 -23.29 -11.57 12.64
C ALA A 107 -22.44 -11.57 11.35
N LYS A 108 -21.89 -10.43 10.95
CA LYS A 108 -21.02 -10.28 9.77
C LYS A 108 -19.66 -10.94 9.90
N LEU A 109 -19.19 -11.21 11.13
CA LEU A 109 -17.96 -11.99 11.35
C LEU A 109 -18.15 -13.47 11.01
N HIS A 110 -19.39 -13.95 10.86
CA HIS A 110 -19.73 -15.34 10.57
C HIS A 110 -18.99 -16.35 11.48
N ASN A 111 -18.79 -15.99 12.74
CA ASN A 111 -18.04 -16.78 13.71
C ASN A 111 -18.80 -16.87 15.04
N ARG A 112 -18.70 -18.01 15.73
CA ARG A 112 -19.30 -18.23 17.05
C ARG A 112 -18.21 -18.15 18.12
N ILE A 113 -18.03 -16.97 18.71
CA ILE A 113 -17.12 -16.73 19.83
C ILE A 113 -17.82 -17.14 21.13
N GLN A 114 -17.17 -17.97 21.94
CA GLN A 114 -17.67 -18.41 23.25
C GLN A 114 -16.65 -18.05 24.33
N VAL A 115 -17.13 -17.68 25.51
CA VAL A 115 -16.27 -17.46 26.69
C VAL A 115 -16.17 -18.80 27.42
N CYS A 116 -14.94 -19.29 27.60
CA CYS A 116 -14.65 -20.52 28.35
C CYS A 116 -14.84 -20.34 29.85
#